data_AF-A0A3C0NZH8-F1
#
_entry.id   AF-A0A3C0NZH8-F1
#
_cell.length_a   1.000
_cell.length_b   1.000
_cell.length_c   1.000
_cell.angle_alpha   90.00
_cell.angle_beta   90.00
_cell.angle_gamma   90.00
#
_symmetry.space_group_name_H-M   'P 1'
#
loop_
_entity.id
_entity.type
_entity.pdbx_description
1 polymer ?
#
loop_
_entity_poly.entity_id
_entity_poly.type
_entity_poly.pdbx_seq_one_letter_code
_entity_poly.pdbx_strand_id
1 'polypeptide(L)'
;MTLKKKNMLIGAMIGLLSAGMLSGCTMDTSRRAGQGYLGAAAAEEEEAEDPEKTGKEETEEIAEDDKTGLPENGDEEENDSGDTDQDGDDSDGDSDEDSDDGDSDSVPQTGIGRHIVIDPGHQEKANEGEEFIGPGAAKKKQKATVGSKGVVTETDEYELNLEIAFLLQEELEERGFEVILTRDTNDVDISNAERAQIANDIDPTAFIRIHADASSDPETSGIMTICQSEENPYNGYMFNESNRLSTCILDSTVEETGAKNLDVWWTDTMTGINWSTVPTCQIQVGYLSNAEDDTNLQDESYRRKIASGIAKGIDDYVTGNSGDTDDSDDA
;
A
#
# COMPACT_ATOMS: atom_id res chain seq x y z
N MET A 1 31.77 14.57 -42.42
CA MET A 1 30.83 15.27 -43.33
C MET A 1 29.52 15.43 -42.59
N THR A 2 29.22 16.67 -42.20
CA THR A 2 28.11 17.06 -41.33
C THR A 2 26.87 17.30 -42.18
N LEU A 3 25.74 16.63 -41.89
CA LEU A 3 24.45 16.98 -42.50
C LEU A 3 23.50 17.56 -41.45
N LYS A 4 22.92 18.69 -41.84
CA LYS A 4 22.27 19.73 -41.03
C LYS A 4 20.82 19.40 -40.70
N LYS A 5 20.43 19.86 -39.50
CA LYS A 5 19.06 20.13 -39.05
C LYS A 5 18.24 20.93 -40.09
N LYS A 6 16.97 20.59 -40.25
CA LYS A 6 15.93 21.45 -40.84
C LYS A 6 14.85 21.71 -39.80
N ASN A 7 14.77 22.95 -39.35
CA ASN A 7 13.62 23.51 -38.64
C ASN A 7 12.49 23.79 -39.65
N MET A 8 11.24 23.52 -39.28
CA MET A 8 10.08 24.04 -39.99
C MET A 8 9.15 24.75 -38.98
N LEU A 9 9.09 26.08 -39.12
CA LEU A 9 8.12 26.97 -38.48
C LEU A 9 6.86 27.04 -39.37
N ILE A 10 5.68 26.76 -38.81
CA ILE A 10 4.34 27.18 -39.26
C ILE A 10 3.49 27.15 -37.98
N GLY A 11 2.70 28.12 -37.53
CA GLY A 11 2.22 29.40 -38.04
C GLY A 11 1.00 29.73 -37.17
N ALA A 12 1.02 30.83 -36.43
CA ALA A 12 -0.06 31.24 -35.53
C ALA A 12 -1.28 31.72 -36.33
N MET A 13 -2.48 31.24 -35.99
CA MET A 13 -3.75 31.86 -36.38
C MET A 13 -4.48 32.40 -35.15
N ILE A 14 -4.70 33.70 -35.18
CA ILE A 14 -5.51 34.49 -34.26
C ILE A 14 -6.94 34.47 -34.78
N GLY A 15 -7.89 34.04 -33.95
CA GLY A 15 -9.33 34.19 -34.16
C GLY A 15 -9.97 34.83 -32.94
N LEU A 16 -10.54 36.02 -33.12
CA LEU A 16 -11.21 36.83 -32.09
C LEU A 16 -12.74 36.76 -32.27
N LEU A 17 -13.43 36.71 -31.12
CA LEU A 17 -14.76 37.25 -30.78
C LEU A 17 -16.04 36.61 -31.36
N SER A 18 -16.87 36.09 -30.45
CA SER A 18 -18.16 36.73 -30.11
C SER A 18 -18.77 36.15 -28.82
N ALA A 19 -19.25 37.03 -27.95
CA ALA A 19 -19.95 36.76 -26.69
C ALA A 19 -21.47 36.62 -26.88
N GLY A 20 -22.15 35.89 -25.98
CA GLY A 20 -23.62 35.87 -25.93
C GLY A 20 -24.25 34.91 -24.90
N MET A 21 -24.35 35.36 -23.64
CA MET A 21 -25.45 35.18 -22.65
C MET A 21 -26.02 33.79 -22.27
N LEU A 22 -25.68 33.38 -21.04
CA LEU A 22 -26.53 32.98 -19.89
C LEU A 22 -27.95 32.42 -20.15
N SER A 23 -28.16 31.16 -19.76
CA SER A 23 -29.32 30.73 -18.96
C SER A 23 -28.89 29.64 -17.99
N GLY A 24 -29.20 29.86 -16.71
CA GLY A 24 -28.81 28.99 -15.61
C GLY A 24 -29.65 27.73 -15.56
N CYS A 25 -28.97 26.62 -15.32
CA CYS A 25 -29.48 25.51 -14.53
C CYS A 25 -28.62 25.47 -13.28
N THR A 26 -29.25 25.71 -12.14
CA THR A 26 -28.69 25.51 -10.81
C THR A 26 -28.31 24.04 -10.68
N MET A 27 -27.01 23.74 -10.71
CA MET A 27 -26.50 22.48 -10.17
C MET A 27 -26.57 22.61 -8.65
N ASP A 28 -27.42 21.78 -8.06
CA ASP A 28 -27.54 21.59 -6.63
C ASP A 28 -26.26 20.90 -6.15
N THR A 29 -25.29 21.70 -5.71
CA THR A 29 -24.12 21.20 -4.97
C THR A 29 -24.59 20.83 -3.57
N SER A 30 -25.27 19.70 -3.45
CA SER A 30 -25.58 19.12 -2.16
C SER A 30 -24.29 18.61 -1.53
N ARG A 31 -23.83 19.36 -0.54
CA ARG A 31 -22.85 18.98 0.46
C ARG A 31 -23.12 17.55 0.97
N ARG A 32 -22.21 16.63 0.69
CA ARG A 32 -21.73 15.74 1.75
C ARG A 32 -20.45 16.35 2.29
N ALA A 33 -20.62 17.34 3.16
CA ALA A 33 -19.56 17.76 4.04
C ALA A 33 -19.17 16.53 4.84
N GLY A 34 -17.91 16.10 4.69
CA GLY A 34 -17.33 15.01 5.45
C GLY A 34 -17.70 15.17 6.91
N GLN A 35 -18.35 14.14 7.44
CA GLN A 35 -18.36 13.91 8.87
C GLN A 35 -16.88 13.73 9.21
N GLY A 36 -16.27 14.76 9.81
CA GLY A 36 -14.87 14.74 10.17
C GLY A 36 -14.61 13.50 11.02
N TYR A 37 -13.98 12.50 10.41
CA TYR A 37 -13.43 11.39 11.13
C TYR A 37 -12.24 11.98 11.89
N LEU A 38 -12.47 12.32 13.16
CA LEU A 38 -11.42 12.44 14.16
C LEU A 38 -10.97 11.01 14.52
N GLY A 39 -10.61 10.22 13.51
CA GLY A 39 -9.71 9.11 13.71
C GLY A 39 -8.35 9.76 13.83
N ALA A 40 -7.76 9.69 15.01
CA ALA A 40 -6.34 9.92 15.15
C ALA A 40 -5.63 8.83 14.33
N ALA A 41 -5.52 9.00 13.01
CA ALA A 41 -4.27 8.67 12.38
C ALA A 41 -3.23 9.42 13.21
N ALA A 42 -2.17 8.74 13.62
CA ALA A 42 -0.99 9.41 14.12
C ALA A 42 -0.40 10.26 12.97
N ALA A 43 -1.08 11.36 12.65
CA ALA A 43 -0.46 12.52 12.09
C ALA A 43 0.69 12.81 13.05
N GLU A 44 1.90 12.71 12.52
CA GLU A 44 3.13 13.13 13.16
C GLU A 44 3.01 14.62 13.58
N GLU A 45 2.31 14.88 14.68
CA GLU A 45 2.34 16.12 15.43
C GLU A 45 3.06 15.80 16.74
N GLU A 46 4.38 15.81 16.68
CA GLU A 46 5.21 15.91 17.88
C GLU A 46 5.34 17.40 18.24
N GLU A 47 4.82 17.79 19.40
CA GLU A 47 5.11 19.11 19.97
C GLU A 47 6.59 19.18 20.35
N ALA A 48 7.30 20.16 19.78
CA ALA A 48 8.69 20.45 20.15
C ALA A 48 8.74 21.04 21.57
N GLU A 49 9.18 20.25 22.56
CA GLU A 49 9.58 20.78 23.87
C GLU A 49 11.00 21.38 23.82
N ASP A 50 11.09 22.62 24.33
CA ASP A 50 12.28 23.46 24.49
C ASP A 50 13.22 22.93 25.60
N PRO A 51 14.52 22.62 25.34
CA PRO A 51 15.40 22.12 26.37
C PRO A 51 16.15 23.25 27.08
N GLU A 52 15.60 23.76 28.18
CA GLU A 52 16.41 24.41 29.23
C GLU A 52 16.71 23.44 30.39
N LYS A 53 17.94 22.90 30.34
CA LYS A 53 18.90 22.76 31.44
C LYS A 53 18.37 22.34 32.83
N THR A 54 18.82 21.17 33.31
CA THR A 54 19.71 21.06 34.49
C THR A 54 20.22 19.64 34.64
N GLY A 55 21.54 19.50 34.83
CA GLY A 55 22.19 18.20 35.00
C GLY A 55 22.14 17.67 36.42
N LYS A 56 22.49 16.39 36.56
CA LYS A 56 23.31 15.85 37.64
C LYS A 56 23.84 14.46 37.27
N GLU A 57 25.08 14.24 37.66
CA GLU A 57 25.88 13.02 37.60
C GLU A 57 25.28 11.91 38.49
N GLU A 58 25.56 10.64 38.14
CA GLU A 58 25.98 9.51 39.00
C GLU A 58 26.11 8.25 38.09
N THR A 59 27.32 7.86 37.67
CA THR A 59 28.25 6.84 38.23
C THR A 59 27.78 5.38 38.17
N GLU A 60 28.50 4.63 37.33
CA GLU A 60 28.91 3.21 37.33
C GLU A 60 28.18 2.19 38.23
N GLU A 61 27.78 1.05 37.65
CA GLU A 61 28.29 -0.25 38.12
C GLU A 61 28.22 -1.35 37.05
N ILE A 62 29.08 -2.34 37.26
CA ILE A 62 29.69 -3.29 36.31
C ILE A 62 28.88 -4.59 36.24
N ALA A 63 28.82 -5.19 35.04
CA ALA A 63 28.28 -6.52 34.79
C ALA A 63 29.26 -7.63 35.25
N GLU A 64 28.75 -8.64 35.95
CA GLU A 64 29.44 -9.92 36.14
C GLU A 64 28.78 -10.99 35.26
N ASP A 65 29.59 -11.57 34.37
CA ASP A 65 29.36 -12.81 33.64
C ASP A 65 29.41 -14.01 34.59
N ASP A 66 28.48 -14.96 34.46
CA ASP A 66 28.75 -16.36 34.80
C ASP A 66 28.04 -17.31 33.82
N LYS A 67 28.82 -18.01 33.00
CA LYS A 67 28.39 -19.11 32.13
C LYS A 67 29.20 -20.36 32.48
N THR A 68 28.50 -21.36 33.00
CA THR A 68 28.88 -22.79 33.01
C THR A 68 27.57 -23.56 32.76
N GLY A 69 27.45 -24.67 32.05
CA GLY A 69 28.31 -25.55 31.28
C GLY A 69 27.40 -26.61 30.62
N LEU A 70 27.88 -27.19 29.52
CA LEU A 70 27.34 -28.33 28.75
C LEU A 70 27.18 -29.62 29.61
N PRO A 71 26.40 -30.66 29.21
CA PRO A 71 26.81 -31.61 28.14
C PRO A 71 25.66 -32.14 27.23
N GLU A 72 25.96 -32.33 25.94
CA GLU A 72 26.15 -33.61 25.21
C GLU A 72 24.87 -34.43 24.95
N ASN A 73 24.49 -34.53 23.67
CA ASN A 73 23.68 -35.63 23.14
C ASN A 73 24.54 -36.42 22.14
N GLY A 74 24.60 -37.72 22.38
CA GLY A 74 25.34 -38.69 21.58
C GLY A 74 24.57 -39.16 20.35
N ASP A 75 25.37 -39.76 19.47
CA ASP A 75 25.02 -40.47 18.25
C ASP A 75 24.07 -41.65 18.49
N GLU A 76 23.31 -42.04 17.47
CA GLU A 76 23.25 -43.43 16.99
C GLU A 76 22.48 -43.51 15.64
N GLU A 77 23.20 -43.96 14.61
CA GLU A 77 22.64 -44.55 13.40
C GLU A 77 22.15 -45.97 13.69
N GLU A 78 21.15 -46.47 12.96
CA GLU A 78 21.29 -47.63 12.06
C GLU A 78 19.95 -48.13 11.48
N ASN A 79 19.96 -48.25 10.15
CA ASN A 79 19.60 -49.41 9.29
C ASN A 79 18.20 -50.07 9.25
N ASP A 80 17.78 -50.20 7.98
CA ASP A 80 17.39 -51.45 7.28
C ASP A 80 15.98 -52.01 7.49
N SER A 81 15.17 -51.96 6.42
CA SER A 81 15.00 -53.11 5.52
C SER A 81 13.83 -52.88 4.56
N GLY A 82 14.10 -53.16 3.28
CA GLY A 82 13.06 -53.27 2.26
C GLY A 82 12.34 -54.62 2.34
N ASP A 83 11.12 -54.64 1.83
CA ASP A 83 10.51 -55.86 1.33
C ASP A 83 9.73 -55.56 0.06
N THR A 84 9.77 -56.54 -0.83
CA THR A 84 9.44 -56.52 -2.25
C THR A 84 8.05 -57.10 -2.54
N ASP A 85 7.72 -57.10 -3.84
CA ASP A 85 6.75 -57.98 -4.52
C ASP A 85 5.29 -57.52 -4.52
N GLN A 86 4.49 -57.74 -5.58
CA GLN A 86 4.64 -57.91 -7.03
C GLN A 86 3.19 -58.01 -7.55
N ASP A 87 2.96 -57.51 -8.76
CA ASP A 87 2.00 -57.98 -9.79
C ASP A 87 0.48 -58.08 -9.52
N GLY A 88 -0.30 -57.57 -10.48
CA GLY A 88 -1.70 -58.00 -10.66
C GLY A 88 -2.55 -57.14 -11.59
N ASP A 89 -2.54 -57.52 -12.86
CA ASP A 89 -3.31 -57.13 -14.05
C ASP A 89 -4.85 -56.91 -13.92
N ASP A 90 -5.41 -56.37 -15.02
CA ASP A 90 -6.80 -56.37 -15.50
C ASP A 90 -7.78 -55.25 -15.04
N SER A 91 -8.11 -54.33 -15.96
CA SER A 91 -9.35 -54.43 -16.76
C SER A 91 -9.65 -53.15 -17.56
N ASP A 92 -9.99 -53.37 -18.83
CA ASP A 92 -10.61 -52.41 -19.74
C ASP A 92 -11.95 -51.90 -19.20
N GLY A 93 -12.13 -50.58 -19.18
CA GLY A 93 -13.36 -49.89 -18.82
C GLY A 93 -13.50 -48.61 -19.64
N ASP A 94 -14.05 -48.78 -20.84
CA ASP A 94 -14.62 -47.72 -21.67
C ASP A 94 -15.81 -47.11 -20.92
N SER A 95 -15.63 -45.87 -20.45
CA SER A 95 -16.72 -45.00 -20.05
C SER A 95 -16.39 -43.60 -20.53
N ASP A 96 -17.06 -43.21 -21.61
CA ASP A 96 -17.35 -41.84 -21.97
C ASP A 96 -17.90 -41.11 -20.74
N GLU A 97 -17.01 -40.43 -20.01
CA GLU A 97 -17.39 -39.36 -19.11
C GLU A 97 -17.03 -38.06 -19.84
N ASP A 98 -18.07 -37.41 -20.34
CA ASP A 98 -18.05 -36.01 -20.73
C ASP A 98 -17.32 -35.22 -19.64
N SER A 99 -16.07 -34.87 -19.92
CA SER A 99 -15.35 -33.84 -19.17
C SER A 99 -16.12 -32.54 -19.40
N ASP A 100 -17.03 -32.25 -18.47
CA ASP A 100 -17.47 -30.92 -18.15
C ASP A 100 -16.20 -30.12 -17.85
N ASP A 101 -15.68 -29.45 -18.88
CA ASP A 101 -14.62 -28.45 -18.78
C ASP A 101 -15.20 -27.33 -17.90
N GLY A 102 -15.09 -27.54 -16.58
CA GLY A 102 -15.32 -26.51 -15.59
C GLY A 102 -14.43 -25.34 -15.98
N ASP A 103 -15.10 -24.23 -16.29
CA ASP A 103 -14.51 -22.91 -16.50
C ASP A 103 -13.49 -22.69 -15.39
N SER A 104 -12.21 -22.88 -15.70
CA SER A 104 -11.16 -22.53 -14.75
C SER A 104 -11.22 -21.02 -14.69
N ASP A 105 -11.70 -20.46 -13.58
CA ASP A 105 -11.64 -19.04 -13.27
C ASP A 105 -10.19 -18.57 -13.42
N SER A 106 -9.81 -18.18 -14.64
CA SER A 106 -8.45 -17.79 -14.95
C SER A 106 -8.24 -16.41 -14.34
N VAL A 107 -7.19 -16.27 -13.52
CA VAL A 107 -6.78 -14.99 -12.93
C VAL A 107 -6.71 -13.93 -14.05
N PRO A 108 -7.39 -12.78 -13.91
CA PRO A 108 -7.41 -11.74 -14.94
C PRO A 108 -6.00 -11.31 -15.34
N GLN A 109 -5.75 -11.23 -16.66
CA GLN A 109 -4.45 -10.83 -17.21
C GLN A 109 -4.44 -9.34 -17.60
N THR A 110 -4.86 -8.50 -16.66
CA THR A 110 -4.98 -7.03 -16.81
C THR A 110 -3.61 -6.33 -16.80
N GLY A 111 -2.57 -6.96 -16.27
CA GLY A 111 -1.28 -6.35 -15.99
C GLY A 111 -0.29 -6.27 -17.14
N ILE A 112 -0.54 -6.95 -18.26
CA ILE A 112 0.44 -7.07 -19.36
C ILE A 112 0.91 -5.68 -19.82
N GLY A 113 2.22 -5.45 -19.71
CA GLY A 113 2.90 -4.20 -20.11
C GLY A 113 2.69 -3.03 -19.15
N ARG A 114 2.26 -3.29 -17.91
CA ARG A 114 2.05 -2.28 -16.87
C ARG A 114 2.96 -2.55 -15.68
N HIS A 115 3.50 -1.48 -15.10
CA HIS A 115 4.24 -1.54 -13.85
C HIS A 115 3.34 -1.16 -12.67
N ILE A 116 3.55 -1.82 -11.53
CA ILE A 116 3.07 -1.40 -10.21
C ILE A 116 4.28 -1.18 -9.32
N VAL A 117 4.31 -0.06 -8.60
CA VAL A 117 5.30 0.18 -7.55
C VAL A 117 4.62 -0.02 -6.20
N ILE A 118 5.19 -0.88 -5.36
CA ILE A 118 4.73 -1.12 -3.99
C ILE A 118 5.74 -0.54 -3.01
N ASP A 119 5.26 0.26 -2.07
CA ASP A 119 6.02 0.81 -0.95
C ASP A 119 5.57 0.14 0.35
N PRO A 120 6.31 -0.88 0.84
CA PRO A 120 6.14 -1.32 2.20
C PRO A 120 6.59 -0.19 3.13
N GLY A 121 5.63 0.42 3.83
CA GLY A 121 5.84 1.57 4.69
C GLY A 121 6.89 1.30 5.77
N HIS A 122 7.52 2.37 6.26
CA HIS A 122 8.52 2.34 7.34
C HIS A 122 9.79 1.52 7.00
N GLN A 123 10.66 1.38 8.01
CA GLN A 123 11.95 0.70 7.96
C GLN A 123 12.44 0.45 9.40
N GLU A 124 13.37 -0.49 9.59
CA GLU A 124 13.84 -0.93 10.92
C GLU A 124 14.40 0.23 11.76
N LYS A 125 15.04 1.21 11.11
CA LYS A 125 15.67 2.36 11.75
C LYS A 125 15.09 3.66 11.22
N ALA A 126 14.63 4.52 12.12
CA ALA A 126 14.18 5.85 11.74
C ALA A 126 15.28 6.65 11.01
N ASN A 127 14.88 7.40 9.99
CA ASN A 127 15.71 8.48 9.44
C ASN A 127 15.23 9.79 10.07
N GLU A 128 15.90 10.22 11.13
CA GLU A 128 15.58 11.42 11.90
C GLU A 128 15.89 12.74 11.15
N GLY A 129 16.53 12.66 9.97
CA GLY A 129 16.72 13.83 9.13
C GLY A 129 15.39 14.43 8.68
N GLU A 130 15.39 15.71 8.34
CA GLU A 130 14.19 16.38 7.83
C GLU A 130 14.17 16.47 6.30
N GLU A 131 12.97 16.41 5.72
CA GLU A 131 12.69 16.65 4.31
C GLU A 131 11.46 17.55 4.13
N PHE A 132 11.35 18.21 2.98
CA PHE A 132 10.18 19.04 2.68
C PHE A 132 8.94 18.17 2.49
N ILE A 133 7.79 18.61 3.00
CA ILE A 133 6.53 17.86 2.89
C ILE A 133 6.01 17.72 1.45
N GLY A 134 6.56 18.47 0.50
CA GLY A 134 6.18 18.48 -0.90
C GLY A 134 7.13 19.36 -1.73
N PRO A 135 7.13 19.23 -3.07
CA PRO A 135 7.90 20.09 -3.96
C PRO A 135 7.66 21.59 -3.71
N GLY A 136 8.72 22.31 -3.38
CA GLY A 136 8.66 23.76 -3.12
C GLY A 136 8.01 24.16 -1.78
N ALA A 137 7.68 23.21 -0.90
CA ALA A 137 7.16 23.51 0.42
C ALA A 137 8.19 24.24 1.29
N ALA A 138 7.72 25.09 2.21
CA ALA A 138 8.55 25.64 3.28
C ALA A 138 8.59 24.71 4.50
N LYS A 139 7.48 23.99 4.77
CA LYS A 139 7.35 23.05 5.88
C LYS A 139 8.19 21.80 5.61
N LYS A 140 8.85 21.31 6.66
CA LYS A 140 9.58 20.04 6.68
C LYS A 140 8.98 19.09 7.70
N LYS A 141 9.32 17.81 7.59
CA LYS A 141 9.06 16.76 8.56
C LYS A 141 10.15 15.69 8.52
N GLN A 142 10.11 14.76 9.47
CA GLN A 142 11.03 13.63 9.52
C GLN A 142 10.96 12.79 8.24
N LYS A 143 12.11 12.29 7.81
CA LYS A 143 12.28 11.53 6.56
C LYS A 143 11.62 10.16 6.59
N ALA A 144 11.79 9.42 7.68
CA ALA A 144 11.16 8.11 7.88
C ALA A 144 11.07 7.77 9.36
N THR A 145 9.97 7.15 9.77
CA THR A 145 9.74 6.61 11.12
C THR A 145 9.76 5.08 11.09
N VAL A 146 9.87 4.45 12.26
CA VAL A 146 9.78 2.98 12.40
C VAL A 146 8.34 2.46 12.33
N GLY A 147 7.35 3.34 12.36
CA GLY A 147 5.93 2.97 12.39
C GLY A 147 5.46 2.61 13.79
N SER A 148 4.29 2.00 13.85
CA SER A 148 3.65 1.50 15.06
C SER A 148 4.03 0.05 15.39
N LYS A 149 3.48 -0.49 16.47
CA LYS A 149 3.72 -1.87 16.93
C LYS A 149 2.40 -2.48 17.41
N GLY A 150 2.17 -3.75 17.09
CA GLY A 150 0.99 -4.51 17.54
C GLY A 150 0.90 -4.60 19.06
N VAL A 151 -0.26 -4.27 19.63
CA VAL A 151 -0.48 -4.26 21.10
C VAL A 151 -0.65 -5.65 21.73
N VAL A 152 -0.87 -6.68 20.92
CA VAL A 152 -0.98 -8.09 21.33
C VAL A 152 0.21 -8.87 20.81
N THR A 153 0.56 -8.67 19.54
CA THR A 153 1.53 -9.51 18.82
C THR A 153 2.95 -8.99 18.94
N GLU A 154 3.11 -7.71 19.32
CA GLU A 154 4.39 -6.98 19.41
C GLU A 154 5.14 -6.85 18.07
N THR A 155 4.48 -7.20 16.96
CA THR A 155 5.03 -7.12 15.60
C THR A 155 5.21 -5.66 15.21
N ASP A 156 6.38 -5.33 14.67
CA ASP A 156 6.63 -3.99 14.15
C ASP A 156 5.91 -3.77 12.82
N GLU A 157 5.36 -2.57 12.63
CA GLU A 157 4.62 -2.23 11.42
C GLU A 157 5.46 -2.41 10.14
N TYR A 158 6.76 -2.05 10.19
CA TYR A 158 7.64 -2.20 9.03
C TYR A 158 7.83 -3.66 8.61
N GLU A 159 7.76 -4.62 9.54
CA GLU A 159 7.85 -6.05 9.23
C GLU A 159 6.56 -6.52 8.56
N LEU A 160 5.42 -6.20 9.18
CA LEU A 160 4.09 -6.52 8.66
C LEU A 160 3.88 -5.98 7.24
N ASN A 161 4.22 -4.71 7.02
CA ASN A 161 4.07 -4.05 5.72
C ASN A 161 4.89 -4.76 4.63
N LEU A 162 6.12 -5.22 4.97
CA LEU A 162 6.98 -5.94 4.03
C LEU A 162 6.41 -7.32 3.69
N GLU A 163 5.86 -8.03 4.67
CA GLU A 163 5.21 -9.33 4.43
C GLU A 163 4.00 -9.20 3.49
N ILE A 164 3.12 -8.22 3.73
CA ILE A 164 1.97 -7.97 2.85
C ILE A 164 2.44 -7.55 1.46
N ALA A 165 3.51 -6.76 1.35
CA ALA A 165 4.06 -6.35 0.05
C ALA A 165 4.54 -7.53 -0.79
N PHE A 166 5.17 -8.54 -0.19
CA PHE A 166 5.56 -9.76 -0.91
C PHE A 166 4.36 -10.58 -1.37
N LEU A 167 3.33 -10.70 -0.54
CA LEU A 167 2.09 -11.38 -0.95
C LEU A 167 1.37 -10.63 -2.08
N LEU A 168 1.34 -9.30 -2.01
CA LEU A 168 0.78 -8.47 -3.07
C LEU A 168 1.61 -8.55 -4.36
N GLN A 169 2.94 -8.61 -4.26
CA GLN A 169 3.81 -8.81 -5.40
C GLN A 169 3.49 -10.13 -6.11
N GLU A 170 3.43 -11.24 -5.37
CA GLU A 170 3.07 -12.58 -5.90
C GLU A 170 1.74 -12.52 -6.68
N GLU A 171 0.70 -11.98 -6.04
CA GLU A 171 -0.64 -11.86 -6.62
C GLU A 171 -0.67 -10.99 -7.91
N LEU A 172 0.04 -9.87 -7.91
CA LEU A 172 0.08 -8.97 -9.07
C LEU A 172 0.92 -9.53 -10.23
N GLU A 173 2.00 -10.25 -9.93
CA GLU A 173 2.81 -10.92 -10.95
C GLU A 173 2.00 -12.04 -11.63
N GLU A 174 1.15 -12.77 -10.90
CA GLU A 174 0.21 -13.75 -11.47
C GLU A 174 -0.83 -13.11 -12.40
N ARG A 175 -1.23 -11.86 -12.13
CA ARG A 175 -2.11 -11.03 -12.99
C ARG A 175 -1.37 -10.38 -14.17
N GLY A 176 -0.06 -10.62 -14.29
CA GLY A 176 0.79 -10.20 -15.39
C GLY A 176 1.37 -8.79 -15.26
N PHE A 177 1.29 -8.17 -14.08
CA PHE A 177 1.96 -6.90 -13.81
C PHE A 177 3.47 -7.11 -13.61
N GLU A 178 4.25 -6.11 -14.00
CA GLU A 178 5.64 -6.00 -13.58
C GLU A 178 5.71 -5.22 -12.25
N VAL A 179 6.18 -5.85 -11.17
CA VAL A 179 6.15 -5.28 -9.83
C VAL A 179 7.53 -4.80 -9.39
N ILE A 180 7.59 -3.60 -8.81
CA ILE A 180 8.80 -3.02 -8.23
C ILE A 180 8.51 -2.68 -6.77
N LEU A 181 9.34 -3.16 -5.84
CA LEU A 181 9.29 -2.75 -4.44
C LEU A 181 10.23 -1.57 -4.19
N THR A 182 9.81 -0.59 -3.37
CA THR A 182 10.72 0.49 -2.91
C THR A 182 11.80 -0.04 -1.94
N ARG A 183 11.50 -1.13 -1.24
CA ARG A 183 12.42 -1.92 -0.42
C ARG A 183 11.99 -3.38 -0.37
N ASP A 184 12.96 -4.28 -0.27
CA ASP A 184 12.79 -5.73 -0.10
C ASP A 184 13.43 -6.25 1.20
N THR A 185 13.95 -5.34 2.03
CA THR A 185 14.48 -5.63 3.36
C THR A 185 14.04 -4.57 4.37
N ASN A 186 14.27 -4.83 5.66
CA ASN A 186 13.95 -3.88 6.74
C ASN A 186 15.10 -2.90 7.04
N ASP A 187 16.36 -3.33 6.86
CA ASP A 187 17.55 -2.50 7.06
C ASP A 187 17.83 -1.65 5.81
N VAL A 188 17.07 -0.57 5.68
CA VAL A 188 17.21 0.42 4.62
C VAL A 188 17.24 1.83 5.21
N ASP A 189 17.75 2.78 4.43
CA ASP A 189 17.69 4.21 4.76
C ASP A 189 17.11 4.98 3.58
N ILE A 190 15.77 5.01 3.48
CA ILE A 190 15.03 5.61 2.35
C ILE A 190 13.95 6.53 2.90
N SER A 191 14.02 7.82 2.55
CA SER A 191 13.02 8.81 2.95
C SER A 191 11.67 8.63 2.23
N ASN A 192 10.61 9.25 2.75
CA ASN A 192 9.31 9.24 2.07
C ASN A 192 9.36 9.94 0.71
N ALA A 193 10.14 11.02 0.56
CA ALA A 193 10.31 11.66 -0.75
C ALA A 193 11.11 10.77 -1.72
N GLU A 194 12.12 10.03 -1.24
CA GLU A 194 12.88 9.08 -2.07
C GLU A 194 12.00 7.92 -2.55
N ARG A 195 11.11 7.38 -1.70
CA ARG A 195 10.12 6.35 -2.07
C ARG A 195 9.19 6.84 -3.18
N ALA A 196 8.68 8.06 -3.08
CA ALA A 196 7.88 8.66 -4.14
C ALA A 196 8.70 8.90 -5.42
N GLN A 197 9.98 9.27 -5.30
CA GLN A 197 10.85 9.47 -6.45
C GLN A 197 11.12 8.16 -7.21
N ILE A 198 11.31 7.04 -6.50
CA ILE A 198 11.41 5.71 -7.12
C ILE A 198 10.18 5.46 -8.00
N ALA A 199 8.97 5.71 -7.48
CA ALA A 199 7.75 5.55 -8.26
C ALA A 199 7.71 6.50 -9.47
N ASN A 200 8.04 7.77 -9.28
CA ASN A 200 8.06 8.77 -10.34
C ASN A 200 9.01 8.41 -11.50
N ASP A 201 10.18 7.82 -11.18
CA ASP A 201 11.17 7.44 -12.18
C ASP A 201 10.72 6.24 -13.04
N ILE A 202 9.84 5.39 -12.50
CA ILE A 202 9.27 4.23 -13.18
C ILE A 202 8.05 4.58 -14.03
N ASP A 203 7.31 5.64 -13.66
CA ASP A 203 6.02 6.01 -14.27
C ASP A 203 5.00 4.84 -14.28
N PRO A 204 4.71 4.22 -13.12
CA PRO A 204 3.84 3.07 -13.04
C PRO A 204 2.37 3.42 -13.26
N THR A 205 1.56 2.39 -13.50
CA THR A 205 0.10 2.52 -13.51
C THR A 205 -0.43 2.95 -12.14
N ALA A 206 0.18 2.46 -11.06
CA ALA A 206 -0.16 2.84 -9.70
C ALA A 206 1.04 2.72 -8.76
N PHE A 207 1.09 3.61 -7.77
CA PHE A 207 2.02 3.60 -6.65
C PHE A 207 1.27 3.31 -5.34
N ILE A 208 1.46 2.10 -4.80
CA ILE A 208 0.70 1.59 -3.66
C ILE A 208 1.59 1.58 -2.42
N ARG A 209 1.15 2.25 -1.36
CA ARG A 209 1.90 2.32 -0.09
C ARG A 209 1.16 1.55 0.98
N ILE A 210 1.78 0.53 1.55
CA ILE A 210 1.17 -0.37 2.53
C ILE A 210 1.59 0.05 3.92
N HIS A 211 0.62 0.25 4.79
CA HIS A 211 0.78 0.65 6.18
C HIS A 211 -0.27 -0.03 7.07
N ALA A 212 -0.05 -0.05 8.38
CA ALA A 212 -1.06 -0.40 9.38
C ALA A 212 -1.12 0.72 10.43
N ASP A 213 -2.31 1.21 10.73
CA ASP A 213 -2.49 2.41 11.53
C ASP A 213 -2.41 2.11 13.04
N ALA A 214 -2.40 3.16 13.85
CA ALA A 214 -2.61 3.08 15.28
C ALA A 214 -3.39 4.30 15.76
N SER A 215 -4.33 4.07 16.69
CA SER A 215 -5.20 5.10 17.27
C SER A 215 -5.06 5.10 18.78
N SER A 216 -5.29 6.27 19.40
CA SER A 216 -5.42 6.37 20.85
C SER A 216 -6.68 5.68 21.39
N ASP A 217 -7.68 5.46 20.55
CA ASP A 217 -8.88 4.67 20.88
C ASP A 217 -8.67 3.22 20.42
N PRO A 218 -8.47 2.26 21.36
CA PRO A 218 -8.19 0.87 21.03
C PRO A 218 -9.36 0.15 20.35
N GLU A 219 -10.56 0.73 20.36
CA GLU A 219 -11.73 0.18 19.66
C GLU A 219 -11.78 0.57 18.17
N THR A 220 -10.86 1.43 17.71
CA THR A 220 -10.76 1.80 16.29
C THR A 220 -10.22 0.62 15.49
N SER A 221 -11.00 0.11 14.53
CA SER A 221 -10.61 -0.97 13.62
C SER A 221 -11.14 -0.76 12.21
N GLY A 222 -10.53 -1.46 11.24
CA GLY A 222 -10.93 -1.44 9.83
C GLY A 222 -9.87 -0.88 8.89
N ILE A 223 -10.24 -0.80 7.61
CA ILE A 223 -9.36 -0.42 6.50
C ILE A 223 -9.75 0.97 6.00
N MET A 224 -8.74 1.79 5.74
CA MET A 224 -8.86 3.12 5.13
C MET A 224 -7.84 3.24 4.00
N THR A 225 -8.19 3.95 2.93
CA THR A 225 -7.19 4.40 1.94
C THR A 225 -7.01 5.91 2.01
N ILE A 226 -5.84 6.38 1.61
CA ILE A 226 -5.41 7.76 1.77
C ILE A 226 -4.80 8.24 0.46
N CYS A 227 -5.26 9.40 0.01
CA CYS A 227 -4.65 10.13 -1.10
C CYS A 227 -4.65 11.65 -0.84
N GLN A 228 -4.12 12.41 -1.79
CA GLN A 228 -4.15 13.87 -1.75
C GLN A 228 -5.57 14.41 -1.89
N SER A 229 -5.82 15.66 -1.48
CA SER A 229 -7.04 16.38 -1.81
C SER A 229 -7.00 17.00 -3.21
N GLU A 230 -8.16 17.41 -3.75
CA GLU A 230 -8.24 18.16 -5.02
C GLU A 230 -7.47 19.50 -4.95
N GLU A 231 -7.45 20.12 -3.77
CA GLU A 231 -6.80 21.42 -3.52
C GLU A 231 -5.32 21.27 -3.11
N ASN A 232 -4.77 20.06 -3.17
CA ASN A 232 -3.39 19.80 -2.79
C ASN A 232 -2.43 20.71 -3.59
N PRO A 233 -1.59 21.53 -2.91
CA PRO A 233 -0.80 22.56 -3.59
C PRO A 233 0.39 21.99 -4.37
N TYR A 234 0.69 20.71 -4.23
CA TYR A 234 1.83 20.04 -4.85
C TYR A 234 1.41 19.19 -6.04
N ASN A 235 0.36 18.38 -5.86
CA ASN A 235 -0.07 17.40 -6.85
C ASN A 235 -1.59 17.18 -6.93
N GLY A 236 -2.41 18.21 -6.61
CA GLY A 236 -3.88 18.12 -6.72
C GLY A 236 -4.39 17.72 -8.11
N TYR A 237 -3.58 17.93 -9.17
CA TYR A 237 -3.90 17.45 -10.53
C TYR A 237 -3.98 15.91 -10.66
N MET A 238 -3.44 15.16 -9.69
CA MET A 238 -3.57 13.70 -9.61
C MET A 238 -4.80 13.23 -8.83
N PHE A 239 -5.55 14.14 -8.20
CA PHE A 239 -6.63 13.81 -7.26
C PHE A 239 -7.63 12.80 -7.84
N ASN A 240 -8.17 13.05 -9.03
CA ASN A 240 -9.18 12.16 -9.61
C ASN A 240 -8.65 10.74 -9.84
N GLU A 241 -7.40 10.59 -10.30
CA GLU A 241 -6.79 9.28 -10.52
C GLU A 241 -6.48 8.57 -9.20
N SER A 242 -5.83 9.25 -8.26
CA SER A 242 -5.50 8.70 -6.94
C SER A 242 -6.75 8.35 -6.13
N ASN A 243 -7.78 9.19 -6.17
CA ASN A 243 -9.02 8.94 -5.45
C ASN A 243 -9.76 7.73 -6.05
N ARG A 244 -9.86 7.63 -7.38
CA ARG A 244 -10.48 6.47 -8.03
C ARG A 244 -9.73 5.18 -7.71
N LEU A 245 -8.40 5.21 -7.79
CA LEU A 245 -7.54 4.09 -7.38
C LEU A 245 -7.79 3.70 -5.91
N SER A 246 -7.80 4.68 -5.02
CA SER A 246 -7.98 4.48 -3.58
C SER A 246 -9.36 3.91 -3.24
N THR A 247 -10.41 4.31 -3.97
CA THR A 247 -11.77 3.75 -3.84
C THR A 247 -11.81 2.30 -4.31
N CYS A 248 -11.32 2.00 -5.52
CA CYS A 248 -11.31 0.62 -6.04
C CYS A 248 -10.55 -0.35 -5.12
N ILE A 249 -9.39 0.07 -4.61
CA ILE A 249 -8.60 -0.70 -3.64
C ILE A 249 -9.36 -0.89 -2.34
N LEU A 250 -9.93 0.17 -1.78
CA LEU A 250 -10.66 0.08 -0.52
C LEU A 250 -11.85 -0.87 -0.63
N ASP A 251 -12.71 -0.68 -1.63
CA ASP A 251 -13.92 -1.46 -1.79
C ASP A 251 -13.61 -2.96 -1.96
N SER A 252 -12.65 -3.30 -2.83
CA SER A 252 -12.24 -4.69 -3.05
C SER A 252 -11.54 -5.30 -1.83
N THR A 253 -10.68 -4.55 -1.13
CA THR A 253 -9.99 -5.08 0.06
C THR A 253 -10.97 -5.34 1.19
N VAL A 254 -11.95 -4.46 1.37
CA VAL A 254 -12.97 -4.64 2.40
C VAL A 254 -13.91 -5.79 2.06
N GLU A 255 -14.26 -5.98 0.78
CA GLU A 255 -15.05 -7.12 0.30
C GLU A 255 -14.35 -8.47 0.60
N GLU A 256 -13.06 -8.58 0.28
CA GLU A 256 -12.28 -9.82 0.47
C GLU A 256 -12.02 -10.14 1.96
N THR A 257 -11.77 -9.11 2.77
CA THR A 257 -11.39 -9.29 4.19
C THR A 257 -12.59 -9.36 5.12
N GLY A 258 -13.70 -8.71 4.77
CA GLY A 258 -14.84 -8.48 5.66
C GLY A 258 -14.57 -7.40 6.73
N ALA A 259 -13.49 -6.63 6.60
CA ALA A 259 -13.14 -5.56 7.52
C ALA A 259 -14.18 -4.42 7.52
N LYS A 260 -14.06 -3.46 8.44
CA LYS A 260 -14.86 -2.24 8.39
C LYS A 260 -14.27 -1.29 7.33
N ASN A 261 -15.13 -0.76 6.44
CA ASN A 261 -14.76 0.32 5.53
C ASN A 261 -14.72 1.67 6.29
N LEU A 262 -13.59 2.37 6.28
CA LEU A 262 -13.38 3.67 6.92
C LEU A 262 -13.29 4.84 5.92
N ASP A 263 -13.79 4.63 4.70
CA ASP A 263 -13.77 5.56 3.57
C ASP A 263 -12.35 5.90 3.08
N VAL A 264 -12.28 6.76 2.06
CA VAL A 264 -11.02 7.37 1.58
C VAL A 264 -10.78 8.65 2.37
N TRP A 265 -9.60 8.80 2.96
CA TRP A 265 -9.16 10.02 3.62
C TRP A 265 -8.28 10.87 2.69
N TRP A 266 -8.60 12.16 2.59
CA TRP A 266 -7.82 13.12 1.82
C TRP A 266 -6.95 13.98 2.73
N THR A 267 -5.66 14.09 2.40
CA THR A 267 -4.69 14.88 3.18
C THR A 267 -3.59 15.46 2.31
N ASP A 268 -3.07 16.62 2.72
CA ASP A 268 -2.02 17.35 1.99
C ASP A 268 -0.72 17.49 2.79
N THR A 269 -0.55 16.65 3.83
CA THR A 269 0.56 16.72 4.78
C THR A 269 1.55 15.55 4.68
N MET A 270 1.24 14.53 3.88
CA MET A 270 2.04 13.31 3.78
C MET A 270 3.07 13.41 2.66
N THR A 271 4.36 13.39 3.02
CA THR A 271 5.45 13.52 2.05
C THR A 271 5.38 12.51 0.91
N GLY A 272 5.18 11.22 1.21
CA GLY A 272 5.16 10.19 0.16
C GLY A 272 3.99 10.31 -0.82
N ILE A 273 2.89 10.95 -0.42
CA ILE A 273 1.78 11.28 -1.31
C ILE A 273 2.10 12.56 -2.08
N ASN A 274 2.47 13.64 -1.39
CA ASN A 274 2.69 14.97 -1.96
C ASN A 274 3.82 15.03 -3.01
N TRP A 275 4.81 14.14 -2.91
CA TRP A 275 5.90 14.02 -3.88
C TRP A 275 5.58 13.12 -5.07
N SER A 276 4.45 12.40 -5.04
CA SER A 276 4.04 11.56 -6.16
C SER A 276 3.60 12.40 -7.36
N THR A 277 4.06 12.01 -8.54
CA THR A 277 3.64 12.54 -9.85
C THR A 277 2.85 11.51 -10.66
N VAL A 278 2.53 10.37 -10.03
CA VAL A 278 1.78 9.24 -10.60
C VAL A 278 0.59 8.91 -9.68
N PRO A 279 -0.44 8.15 -10.15
CA PRO A 279 -1.56 7.74 -9.31
C PRO A 279 -1.06 7.02 -8.05
N THR A 280 -1.47 7.49 -6.87
CA THR A 280 -0.98 6.95 -5.59
C THR A 280 -2.12 6.66 -4.63
N CYS A 281 -1.99 5.55 -3.90
CA CYS A 281 -2.87 5.15 -2.83
C CYS A 281 -2.02 4.65 -1.66
N GLN A 282 -2.19 5.24 -0.48
CA GLN A 282 -1.69 4.65 0.76
C GLN A 282 -2.84 3.91 1.44
N ILE A 283 -2.68 2.62 1.71
CA ILE A 283 -3.68 1.81 2.42
C ILE A 283 -3.24 1.58 3.86
N GLN A 284 -4.14 1.86 4.80
CA GLN A 284 -4.07 1.42 6.19
C GLN A 284 -4.83 0.09 6.29
N VAL A 285 -4.14 -1.04 6.42
CA VAL A 285 -4.73 -2.38 6.32
C VAL A 285 -5.46 -2.84 7.60
N GLY A 286 -5.46 -2.01 8.64
CA GLY A 286 -6.00 -2.29 9.97
C GLY A 286 -5.35 -1.38 11.01
N TYR A 287 -5.73 -1.54 12.28
CA TYR A 287 -5.16 -0.82 13.41
C TYR A 287 -4.37 -1.74 14.34
N LEU A 288 -3.04 -1.58 14.41
CA LEU A 288 -2.16 -2.29 15.33
C LEU A 288 -2.45 -1.98 16.81
N SER A 289 -3.16 -0.87 17.08
CA SER A 289 -3.67 -0.53 18.42
C SER A 289 -4.94 -1.29 18.83
N ASN A 290 -5.60 -1.97 17.89
CA ASN A 290 -6.79 -2.76 18.13
C ASN A 290 -6.44 -4.25 18.18
N ALA A 291 -6.88 -4.92 19.25
CA ALA A 291 -6.47 -6.31 19.51
C ALA A 291 -6.96 -7.31 18.45
N GLU A 292 -8.11 -7.07 17.83
CA GLU A 292 -8.66 -7.95 16.80
C GLU A 292 -7.92 -7.74 15.47
N ASP A 293 -7.74 -6.50 15.03
CA ASP A 293 -6.97 -6.18 13.83
C ASP A 293 -5.52 -6.67 13.95
N ASP A 294 -4.82 -6.38 15.06
CA ASP A 294 -3.45 -6.85 15.29
C ASP A 294 -3.34 -8.38 15.20
N THR A 295 -4.25 -9.10 15.85
CA THR A 295 -4.26 -10.58 15.81
C THR A 295 -4.54 -11.09 14.39
N ASN A 296 -5.52 -10.51 13.68
CA ASN A 296 -5.86 -10.91 12.32
C ASN A 296 -4.71 -10.63 11.34
N LEU A 297 -4.00 -9.52 11.51
CA LEU A 297 -2.86 -9.15 10.66
C LEU A 297 -1.69 -10.13 10.79
N GLN A 298 -1.60 -10.91 11.87
CA GLN A 298 -0.63 -12.01 12.01
C GLN A 298 -1.07 -13.32 11.36
N ASP A 299 -2.33 -13.46 10.96
CA ASP A 299 -2.80 -14.59 10.18
C ASP A 299 -2.43 -14.43 8.70
N GLU A 300 -1.61 -15.35 8.16
CA GLU A 300 -1.17 -15.29 6.76
C GLU A 300 -2.36 -15.37 5.78
N SER A 301 -3.41 -16.14 6.10
CA SER A 301 -4.58 -16.24 5.23
C SER A 301 -5.35 -14.92 5.15
N TYR A 302 -5.39 -14.16 6.25
CA TYR A 302 -5.93 -12.80 6.25
C TYR A 302 -5.05 -11.83 5.45
N ARG A 303 -3.72 -11.91 5.58
CA ARG A 303 -2.80 -11.12 4.75
C ARG A 303 -2.93 -11.42 3.25
N ARG A 304 -3.17 -12.69 2.88
CA ARG A 304 -3.46 -13.06 1.48
C ARG A 304 -4.79 -12.49 0.99
N LYS A 305 -5.82 -12.39 1.83
CA LYS A 305 -7.06 -11.68 1.48
C LYS A 305 -6.82 -10.19 1.26
N ILE A 306 -5.99 -9.55 2.08
CA ILE A 306 -5.58 -8.16 1.88
C ILE A 306 -4.89 -8.01 0.52
N ALA A 307 -3.89 -8.86 0.22
CA ALA A 307 -3.17 -8.83 -1.05
C ALA A 307 -4.11 -9.04 -2.27
N SER A 308 -4.96 -10.06 -2.22
CA SER A 308 -5.97 -10.35 -3.25
C SER A 308 -6.92 -9.16 -3.47
N GLY A 309 -7.42 -8.56 -2.38
CA GLY A 309 -8.32 -7.42 -2.44
C GLY A 309 -7.68 -6.16 -3.01
N ILE A 310 -6.42 -5.87 -2.66
CA ILE A 310 -5.67 -4.76 -3.27
C ILE A 310 -5.46 -5.03 -4.76
N ALA A 311 -5.06 -6.25 -5.15
CA ALA A 311 -4.82 -6.61 -6.55
C ALA A 311 -6.11 -6.54 -7.40
N LYS A 312 -7.23 -7.03 -6.87
CA LYS A 312 -8.55 -6.88 -7.50
C LYS A 312 -8.93 -5.41 -7.66
N GLY A 313 -8.69 -4.58 -6.65
CA GLY A 313 -8.93 -3.14 -6.74
C GLY A 313 -8.08 -2.45 -7.82
N ILE A 314 -6.84 -2.90 -8.02
CA ILE A 314 -5.98 -2.43 -9.11
C ILE A 314 -6.56 -2.85 -10.48
N ASP A 315 -7.08 -4.06 -10.61
CA ASP A 315 -7.76 -4.51 -11.83
C ASP A 315 -8.99 -3.67 -12.16
N ASP A 316 -9.82 -3.40 -11.16
CA ASP A 316 -11.01 -2.55 -11.28
C ASP A 316 -10.62 -1.12 -11.70
N TYR A 317 -9.55 -0.58 -11.12
CA TYR A 317 -8.98 0.71 -11.52
C TYR A 317 -8.52 0.70 -13.00
N VAL A 318 -7.77 -0.33 -13.42
CA VAL A 318 -7.21 -0.44 -14.77
C VAL A 318 -8.28 -0.65 -15.84
N THR A 319 -9.32 -1.43 -15.52
CA THR A 319 -10.39 -1.79 -16.46
C THR A 319 -11.50 -0.73 -16.53
N GLY A 320 -11.57 0.16 -15.54
CA GLY A 320 -12.59 1.21 -15.48
C GLY A 320 -13.90 0.75 -14.82
N ASN A 321 -13.92 -0.42 -14.19
CA ASN A 321 -15.03 -0.85 -13.34
C ASN A 321 -14.90 -0.18 -11.97
N SER A 322 -15.28 1.10 -11.85
CA SER A 322 -15.58 1.63 -10.51
C SER A 322 -16.88 1.00 -10.03
N GLY A 323 -16.95 0.59 -8.76
CA GLY A 323 -18.16 0.11 -8.08
C GLY A 323 -19.27 1.16 -7.96
N ASP A 324 -19.28 2.18 -8.83
CA ASP A 324 -20.43 3.02 -9.06
C ASP A 324 -21.51 2.14 -9.68
N THR A 325 -22.33 1.52 -8.82
CA THR A 325 -23.71 1.25 -9.22
C THR A 325 -24.27 2.60 -9.66
N ASP A 326 -24.37 2.74 -10.97
CA ASP A 326 -25.01 3.84 -11.65
C ASP A 326 -26.44 3.96 -11.07
N ASP A 327 -26.63 4.81 -10.07
CA ASP A 327 -27.92 5.19 -9.46
C ASP A 327 -28.73 6.06 -10.46
N SER A 328 -28.61 5.80 -11.76
CA SER A 328 -29.34 6.49 -12.83
C SER A 328 -30.49 5.69 -13.44
N ASP A 329 -30.91 4.60 -12.79
CA ASP A 329 -32.18 3.92 -13.06
C ASP A 329 -33.17 4.08 -11.88
N ASP A 330 -33.63 5.31 -11.62
CA ASP A 330 -35.00 5.58 -11.13
C ASP A 330 -35.25 7.10 -10.99
N ALA A 331 -35.79 7.74 -12.05
CA ALA A 331 -36.87 8.76 -12.01
C ALA A 331 -37.06 9.48 -13.37
#